data_AF-A0A9P4XGB2-F1
#
_entry.id   AF-A0A9P4XGB2-F1
#
_cell.length_a   1.000
_cell.length_b   1.000
_cell.length_c   1.000
_cell.angle_alpha   90.00
_cell.angle_beta   90.00
_cell.angle_gamma   90.00
#
_symmetry.space_group_name_H-M   'P 1'
#
loop_
_entity.id
_entity.type
_entity.pdbx_description
1 polymer ?
#
loop_
_entity_poly.entity_id
_entity_poly.type
_entity_poly.pdbx_seq_one_letter_code
_entity_poly.pdbx_strand_id
1 'polypeptide(L)'
;MWQPSDESSPSPNPPQGHSRTLSMKQKNPGRWFAQTVKLKKDRVEEYKACHAKVWPEVLKQIKDCNIEDYSIYYDEEMGLLFGTFRYIGYDYAGDMEKMAANPKVREWWKMTDAMQESLVKGAVSSEAGEPSWWRPLEQVFFQP
;
A
#
# COMPACT_ATOMS: atom_id res chain seq x y z
N MET A 1 12.70 82.45 -20.64
CA MET A 1 11.64 81.47 -20.98
C MET A 1 12.34 80.12 -21.10
N TRP A 2 12.36 79.36 -20.01
CA TRP A 2 11.47 78.20 -19.75
C TRP A 2 11.79 77.02 -20.69
N GLN A 3 12.47 76.00 -20.15
CA GLN A 3 12.57 74.64 -20.69
C GLN A 3 11.45 73.76 -20.11
N PRO A 4 11.11 72.63 -20.74
CA PRO A 4 11.39 71.35 -20.08
C PRO A 4 11.92 70.30 -21.08
N SER A 5 13.07 69.64 -20.81
CA SER A 5 13.22 68.32 -20.19
C SER A 5 12.45 67.18 -20.87
N ASP A 6 13.16 66.36 -21.65
CA ASP A 6 12.69 65.04 -22.11
C ASP A 6 13.38 63.94 -21.29
N GLU A 7 12.73 63.60 -20.17
CA GLU A 7 12.93 62.38 -19.39
C GLU A 7 12.09 61.28 -20.07
N SER A 8 12.73 60.36 -20.81
CA SER A 8 12.04 59.13 -21.24
C SER A 8 12.27 58.02 -20.19
N SER A 9 11.23 57.83 -19.38
CA SER A 9 11.06 56.79 -18.37
C SER A 9 11.16 55.36 -18.93
N PRO A 10 11.51 54.37 -18.09
CA PRO A 10 11.68 52.97 -18.48
C PRO A 10 10.34 52.29 -18.78
N SER A 11 10.31 51.42 -19.79
CA SER A 11 9.16 50.59 -20.12
C SER A 11 8.81 49.61 -18.99
N PRO A 12 7.52 49.41 -18.66
CA PRO A 12 7.12 48.44 -17.65
C PRO A 12 7.20 47.01 -18.22
N ASN A 13 7.93 46.14 -17.53
CA ASN A 13 7.91 44.70 -17.80
C ASN A 13 6.47 44.16 -17.70
N PRO A 14 6.04 43.28 -18.62
CA PRO A 14 4.72 42.68 -18.56
C PRO A 14 4.57 41.80 -17.30
N PRO A 15 3.35 41.64 -16.77
CA PRO A 15 3.13 40.91 -15.54
C PRO A 15 3.53 39.45 -15.74
N GLN A 16 4.36 38.93 -14.85
CA GLN A 16 4.70 37.51 -14.79
C GLN A 16 3.42 36.72 -14.52
N GLY A 17 2.86 36.18 -15.60
CA GLY A 17 1.78 35.21 -15.55
C GLY A 17 2.23 34.08 -14.64
N HIS A 18 1.50 33.91 -13.54
CA HIS A 18 1.72 32.80 -12.63
C HIS A 18 1.51 31.53 -13.45
N SER A 19 2.61 30.83 -13.77
CA SER A 19 2.56 29.51 -14.38
C SER A 19 1.86 28.61 -13.38
N ARG A 20 0.55 28.46 -13.57
CA ARG A 20 -0.24 27.48 -12.84
C ARG A 20 0.07 26.16 -13.51
N THR A 21 1.23 25.58 -13.15
CA THR A 21 1.57 24.20 -13.51
C THR A 21 0.52 23.33 -12.83
N LEU A 22 -0.56 23.02 -13.55
CA LEU A 22 -1.41 21.90 -13.20
C LEU A 22 -0.51 20.68 -13.29
N SER A 23 0.03 20.27 -12.14
CA SER A 23 0.65 18.97 -11.97
C SER A 23 -0.38 17.94 -12.41
N MET A 24 -0.30 17.49 -13.67
CA MET A 24 -1.00 16.29 -14.11
C MET A 24 -0.55 15.21 -13.13
N LYS A 25 -1.45 14.75 -12.25
CA LYS A 25 -1.13 13.66 -11.32
C LYS A 25 -0.68 12.50 -12.17
N GLN A 26 0.63 12.28 -12.21
CA GLN A 26 1.25 11.19 -12.92
C GLN A 26 0.62 9.91 -12.37
N LYS A 27 -0.08 9.14 -13.21
CA LYS A 27 -0.68 7.87 -12.79
C LYS A 27 0.41 7.01 -12.15
N ASN A 28 0.22 6.60 -10.90
CA ASN A 28 1.11 5.62 -10.30
C ASN A 28 1.02 4.33 -11.14
N PRO A 29 2.13 3.84 -11.73
CA PRO A 29 2.14 2.58 -12.49
C PRO A 29 1.76 1.37 -11.61
N GLY A 30 1.78 1.54 -10.29
CA GLY A 30 1.52 0.51 -9.31
C GLY A 30 2.81 -0.24 -8.97
N ARG A 31 2.96 -0.60 -7.69
CA ARG A 31 4.07 -1.42 -7.21
C ARG A 31 3.52 -2.78 -6.78
N TRP A 32 4.15 -3.84 -7.26
CA TRP A 32 3.84 -5.20 -6.82
C TRP A 32 4.56 -5.52 -5.50
N PHE A 33 3.83 -6.17 -4.61
CA PHE A 33 4.32 -6.70 -3.36
C PHE A 33 4.10 -8.20 -3.35
N ALA A 34 5.08 -8.95 -2.87
CA ALA A 34 4.97 -10.38 -2.64
C ALA A 34 5.46 -10.67 -1.22
N GLN A 35 4.79 -11.60 -0.54
CA GLN A 35 5.09 -11.96 0.83
C GLN A 35 4.71 -13.41 1.12
N THR A 36 5.34 -14.00 2.13
CA THR A 36 5.04 -15.38 2.53
C THR A 36 5.00 -15.56 4.04
N VAL A 37 4.14 -16.48 4.48
CA VAL A 37 4.00 -16.91 5.88
C VAL A 37 3.71 -18.41 5.90
N LYS A 38 4.02 -19.09 7.00
CA LYS A 38 3.67 -20.49 7.16
C LYS A 38 2.24 -20.62 7.68
N LEU A 39 1.50 -21.59 7.16
CA LEU A 39 0.17 -21.95 7.65
C LEU A 39 0.28 -23.21 8.51
N LYS A 40 -0.42 -23.23 9.64
CA LYS A 40 -0.48 -24.43 10.50
C LYS A 40 -1.27 -25.51 9.80
N LYS A 41 -0.73 -26.73 9.75
CA LYS A 41 -1.30 -27.86 8.99
C LYS A 41 -2.71 -28.23 9.44
N ASP A 42 -3.02 -28.07 10.73
CA ASP A 42 -4.33 -28.33 11.32
C ASP A 42 -5.36 -27.21 11.06
N ARG A 43 -4.95 -26.10 10.42
CA ARG A 43 -5.78 -24.90 10.21
C ARG A 43 -6.06 -24.58 8.74
N VAL A 44 -5.62 -25.43 7.82
CA VAL A 44 -5.73 -25.20 6.37
C VAL A 44 -7.18 -24.96 5.94
N GLU A 45 -8.09 -25.85 6.33
CA GLU A 45 -9.50 -25.75 5.93
C GLU A 45 -10.21 -24.55 6.57
N GLU A 46 -9.89 -24.24 7.83
CA GLU A 46 -10.40 -23.04 8.51
C GLU A 46 -9.95 -21.76 7.80
N TYR A 47 -8.68 -21.70 7.40
CA TYR A 47 -8.11 -20.57 6.68
C TYR A 47 -8.76 -20.37 5.30
N LYS A 48 -8.96 -21.45 4.54
CA LYS A 48 -9.69 -21.40 3.25
C LYS A 48 -11.13 -20.93 3.45
N ALA A 49 -11.82 -21.47 4.46
CA ALA A 49 -13.22 -21.16 4.72
C ALA A 49 -13.42 -19.68 5.10
N CYS A 50 -12.54 -19.10 5.92
CA CYS A 50 -12.64 -17.68 6.26
C CYS A 50 -12.31 -16.79 5.06
N HIS A 51 -11.30 -17.11 4.25
CA HIS A 51 -10.95 -16.33 3.05
C HIS A 51 -11.97 -16.46 1.90
N ALA A 52 -12.77 -17.53 1.86
CA ALA A 52 -13.91 -17.61 0.96
C ALA A 52 -15.04 -16.62 1.32
N LYS A 53 -15.00 -16.07 2.55
CA LYS A 53 -16.03 -15.18 3.11
C LYS A 53 -15.39 -14.03 3.90
N VAL A 54 -14.41 -13.37 3.29
CA VAL A 54 -13.74 -12.21 3.89
C VAL A 54 -14.79 -11.16 4.28
N TRP A 55 -14.61 -10.55 5.46
CA TRP A 55 -15.53 -9.55 5.96
C TRP A 55 -15.57 -8.31 5.05
N PRO A 56 -16.76 -7.78 4.72
CA PRO A 56 -16.89 -6.62 3.85
C PRO A 56 -16.08 -5.39 4.31
N GLU A 57 -15.94 -5.18 5.61
CA GLU A 57 -15.17 -4.08 6.20
C GLU A 57 -13.68 -4.23 5.92
N VAL A 58 -13.17 -5.46 5.94
CA VAL A 58 -11.77 -5.77 5.61
C VAL A 58 -11.52 -5.54 4.13
N LEU A 59 -12.39 -6.04 3.25
CA LEU A 59 -12.32 -5.81 1.80
C LEU A 59 -12.38 -4.31 1.46
N LYS A 60 -13.28 -3.58 2.12
CA LYS A 60 -13.39 -2.13 1.97
C LYS A 60 -12.09 -1.45 2.39
N GLN A 61 -11.52 -1.82 3.54
CA GLN A 61 -10.28 -1.21 4.03
C GLN A 61 -9.11 -1.47 3.07
N ILE A 62 -8.97 -2.69 2.53
CA ILE A 62 -7.95 -3.03 1.53
C ILE A 62 -8.05 -2.08 0.32
N LYS A 63 -9.26 -1.91 -0.21
CA LYS A 63 -9.52 -1.00 -1.33
C LYS A 63 -9.26 0.47 -0.98
N ASP A 64 -9.69 0.91 0.19
CA ASP A 64 -9.48 2.28 0.69
C ASP A 64 -7.99 2.59 0.95
N CYS A 65 -7.13 1.57 1.04
CA CYS A 65 -5.67 1.66 1.15
C CYS A 65 -4.96 1.42 -0.18
N ASN A 66 -5.68 1.56 -1.30
CA ASN A 66 -5.12 1.50 -2.66
C ASN A 66 -4.44 0.15 -3.00
N ILE A 67 -4.88 -0.95 -2.37
CA ILE A 67 -4.45 -2.30 -2.71
C ILE A 67 -5.44 -2.91 -3.70
N GLU A 68 -4.92 -3.37 -4.83
CA GLU A 68 -5.65 -4.06 -5.90
C GLU A 68 -5.00 -5.41 -6.22
N ASP A 69 -5.73 -6.25 -6.95
CA ASP A 69 -5.23 -7.54 -7.47
C ASP A 69 -4.64 -8.45 -6.37
N TYR A 70 -5.18 -8.36 -5.14
CA TYR A 70 -4.68 -9.12 -3.99
C TYR A 70 -5.10 -10.59 -4.06
N SER A 71 -4.13 -11.48 -4.24
CA SER A 71 -4.29 -12.93 -4.22
C SER A 71 -3.44 -13.57 -3.14
N ILE A 72 -3.94 -14.65 -2.54
CA ILE A 72 -3.20 -15.51 -1.61
C ILE A 72 -3.26 -16.94 -2.13
N TYR A 73 -2.09 -17.52 -2.40
CA TYR A 73 -1.92 -18.91 -2.83
C TYR A 73 -1.47 -19.77 -1.65
N TYR A 74 -1.86 -21.04 -1.64
CA TYR A 74 -1.40 -22.02 -0.66
C TYR A 74 -0.62 -23.13 -1.36
N ASP A 75 0.57 -23.40 -0.82
CA ASP A 75 1.44 -24.50 -1.20
C ASP A 75 1.34 -25.58 -0.13
N GLU A 76 0.69 -26.70 -0.48
CA GLU A 76 0.40 -27.79 0.45
C GLU A 76 1.66 -28.58 0.84
N GLU A 77 2.63 -28.69 -0.06
CA GLU A 77 3.85 -29.47 0.18
C GLU A 77 4.74 -28.77 1.22
N MET A 78 4.92 -27.46 1.08
CA MET A 78 5.73 -26.66 2.00
C MET A 78 4.92 -26.06 3.16
N GLY A 79 3.59 -26.09 3.10
CA GLY A 79 2.70 -25.46 4.09
C GLY A 79 2.83 -23.93 4.10
N LEU A 80 3.07 -23.33 2.94
CA LEU A 80 3.32 -21.89 2.80
C LEU A 80 2.14 -21.18 2.16
N LEU A 81 1.86 -19.99 2.65
CA LEU A 81 1.01 -19.02 1.97
C LEU A 81 1.88 -18.03 1.21
N PHE A 82 1.45 -17.68 0.00
CA PHE A 82 2.06 -16.65 -0.83
C PHE A 82 1.02 -15.56 -1.14
N GLY A 83 1.17 -14.40 -0.51
CA GLY A 83 0.36 -13.23 -0.77
C GLY A 83 1.02 -12.34 -1.82
N THR A 84 0.27 -11.90 -2.83
CA THR A 84 0.73 -10.91 -3.82
C THR A 84 -0.35 -9.88 -4.08
N PHE A 85 0.02 -8.60 -4.16
CA PHE A 85 -0.92 -7.52 -4.47
C PHE A 85 -0.23 -6.37 -5.18
N ARG A 86 -1.03 -5.55 -5.88
CA ARG A 86 -0.58 -4.33 -6.53
C ARG A 86 -1.05 -3.13 -5.72
N TYR A 87 -0.10 -2.33 -5.24
CA TYR A 87 -0.40 -1.07 -4.57
C TYR A 87 -0.37 0.09 -5.58
N ILE A 88 -1.44 0.86 -5.66
CA ILE A 88 -1.61 1.95 -6.64
C ILE A 88 -1.66 3.35 -6.00
N GLY A 89 -1.51 3.45 -4.68
CA GLY A 89 -1.56 4.73 -3.94
C GLY A 89 -0.23 5.48 -3.98
N TYR A 90 -0.15 6.67 -3.38
CA TYR A 90 1.06 7.50 -3.41
C TYR A 90 1.79 7.56 -2.06
N ASP A 91 1.23 6.98 -1.00
CA ASP A 91 1.76 6.98 0.35
C ASP A 91 1.51 5.61 0.99
N TYR A 92 2.41 4.66 0.70
CA TYR A 92 2.28 3.30 1.18
C TYR A 92 2.32 3.23 2.70
N ALA A 93 3.21 4.00 3.34
CA ALA A 93 3.34 4.01 4.79
C ALA A 93 2.06 4.52 5.46
N GLY A 94 1.53 5.66 4.99
CA GLY A 94 0.27 6.21 5.50
C GLY A 94 -0.93 5.29 5.26
N ASP A 95 -1.00 4.61 4.10
CA ASP A 95 -2.06 3.63 3.83
C ASP A 95 -1.94 2.39 4.74
N MET A 96 -0.73 1.94 5.08
CA MET A 96 -0.53 0.80 6.00
C MET A 96 -0.85 1.20 7.45
N GLU A 97 -0.51 2.42 7.87
CA GLU A 97 -0.93 2.97 9.17
C GLU A 97 -2.46 3.06 9.28
N LYS A 98 -3.11 3.57 8.22
CA LYS A 98 -4.58 3.62 8.12
C LYS A 98 -5.21 2.23 8.21
N MET A 99 -4.58 1.23 7.60
CA MET A 99 -5.02 -0.17 7.69
C MET A 99 -4.92 -0.70 9.13
N ALA A 100 -3.78 -0.49 9.78
CA ALA A 100 -3.53 -0.92 11.16
C ALA A 100 -4.44 -0.22 12.18
N ALA A 101 -4.85 1.03 11.91
CA ALA A 101 -5.77 1.77 12.76
C ALA A 101 -7.20 1.19 12.77
N ASN A 102 -7.61 0.43 11.74
CA ASN A 102 -8.96 -0.09 11.63
C ASN A 102 -9.19 -1.28 12.60
N PRO A 103 -10.11 -1.18 13.59
CA PRO A 103 -10.33 -2.25 14.56
C PRO A 103 -10.84 -3.55 13.93
N LYS A 104 -11.62 -3.49 12.84
CA LYS A 104 -12.10 -4.69 12.14
C LYS A 104 -10.99 -5.43 11.40
N VAL A 105 -10.03 -4.69 10.85
CA VAL A 105 -8.84 -5.30 10.26
C VAL A 105 -7.98 -5.97 11.33
N ARG A 106 -7.79 -5.34 12.49
CA ARG A 106 -7.06 -5.95 13.60
C ARG A 106 -7.73 -7.20 14.15
N GLU A 107 -9.06 -7.20 14.28
CA GLU A 107 -9.83 -8.37 14.67
C GLU A 107 -9.65 -9.53 13.67
N TRP A 108 -9.72 -9.20 12.36
CA TRP A 108 -9.46 -10.16 11.29
C TRP A 108 -8.04 -10.72 11.35
N TRP A 109 -7.03 -9.86 11.48
CA TRP A 109 -5.63 -10.26 11.60
C TRP A 109 -5.40 -11.17 12.78
N LYS A 110 -5.92 -10.83 13.97
CA LYS A 110 -5.78 -11.67 15.16
C LYS A 110 -6.33 -13.08 14.93
N MET A 111 -7.46 -13.21 14.24
CA MET A 111 -8.05 -14.50 13.87
C MET A 111 -7.15 -15.27 12.89
N THR A 112 -6.67 -14.62 11.83
CA THR A 112 -5.83 -15.30 10.82
C THR A 112 -4.43 -15.62 11.32
N ASP A 113 -3.83 -14.74 12.13
CA ASP A 113 -2.51 -14.93 12.74
C ASP A 113 -2.50 -16.17 13.64
N ALA A 114 -3.62 -16.46 14.33
CA ALA A 114 -3.75 -17.68 15.14
C ALA A 114 -3.62 -18.97 14.31
N MET A 115 -3.89 -18.91 13.01
CA MET A 115 -3.75 -20.03 12.06
C MET A 115 -2.35 -20.09 11.42
N GLN A 116 -1.53 -19.05 11.59
CA GLN A 116 -0.26 -18.86 10.92
C GLN A 116 0.93 -18.97 11.87
N GLU A 117 2.12 -19.11 11.29
CA GLU A 117 3.40 -19.03 11.97
C GLU A 117 4.33 -18.13 11.15
N SER A 118 4.80 -17.03 11.74
CA SER A 118 5.75 -16.16 11.05
C SER A 118 7.08 -16.85 10.80
N LEU A 119 7.65 -16.61 9.62
CA LEU A 119 9.01 -16.99 9.25
C LEU A 119 10.03 -15.92 9.67
N VAL A 120 9.57 -14.79 10.21
CA VAL A 120 10.42 -13.64 10.58
C VAL A 120 10.73 -13.73 12.07
N LYS A 121 12.03 -13.76 12.41
CA LYS A 121 12.48 -13.85 13.79
C LYS A 121 12.06 -12.60 14.57
N GLY A 122 11.35 -12.80 15.67
CA GLY A 122 10.89 -11.71 16.54
C GLY A 122 9.57 -11.08 16.13
N ALA A 123 8.95 -11.52 15.03
CA ALA A 123 7.61 -11.08 14.67
C ALA A 123 6.57 -11.62 15.67
N VAL A 124 5.63 -10.76 16.07
CA VAL A 124 4.65 -11.07 17.13
C VAL A 124 3.25 -11.28 16.55
N SER A 125 2.81 -10.38 15.66
CA SER A 125 1.52 -10.42 14.97
C SER A 125 1.53 -9.48 13.77
N SER A 126 0.53 -9.59 12.90
CA SER A 126 0.31 -8.65 11.79
C SER A 126 0.07 -7.22 12.28
N GLU A 127 -0.53 -7.04 13.47
CA GLU A 127 -0.77 -5.72 14.08
C GLU A 127 0.52 -5.05 14.60
N ALA A 128 1.52 -5.83 15.02
CA ALA A 128 2.75 -5.29 15.61
C ALA A 128 3.58 -4.45 14.62
N GLY A 129 3.38 -4.62 13.32
CA GLY A 129 4.03 -3.86 12.25
C GLY A 129 5.48 -4.32 12.01
N GLU A 130 6.36 -4.11 12.99
CA GLU A 130 7.80 -4.39 12.86
C GLU A 130 8.36 -5.24 14.00
N PRO A 131 9.09 -6.35 13.69
CA PRO A 131 9.33 -6.87 12.35
C PRO A 131 8.06 -7.48 11.74
N SER A 132 7.87 -7.32 10.42
CA SER A 132 6.68 -7.77 9.70
C SER A 132 6.32 -9.24 9.95
N TRP A 133 5.03 -9.50 10.18
CA TRP A 133 4.51 -10.86 10.37
C TRP A 133 4.66 -11.73 9.14
N TRP A 134 4.37 -11.18 7.96
CA TRP A 134 4.62 -11.83 6.68
C TRP A 134 6.04 -11.49 6.21
N ARG A 135 6.80 -12.49 5.80
CA ARG A 135 8.15 -12.28 5.27
C ARG A 135 8.05 -11.67 3.88
N PRO A 136 8.60 -10.47 3.62
CA PRO A 136 8.59 -9.88 2.29
C PRO A 136 9.45 -10.71 1.32
N LEU A 137 9.05 -10.74 0.06
CA LEU A 137 9.76 -11.37 -1.04
C LEU A 137 10.22 -10.31 -2.05
N GLU A 138 11.39 -10.50 -2.63
CA GLU A 138 11.94 -9.64 -3.65
C GLU A 138 11.30 -9.93 -5.02
N GLN A 139 10.78 -8.89 -5.67
CA GLN A 139 10.41 -8.99 -7.07
C GLN A 139 11.68 -8.87 -7.92
N VAL A 140 12.05 -9.96 -8.60
CA VAL A 140 13.24 -10.01 -9.46
C VAL A 140 12.93 -9.80 -10.95
N PHE A 141 11.66 -9.89 -11.34
CA PHE A 141 11.21 -9.74 -12.72
C PHE A 141 9.73 -9.30 -12.76
N PHE A 142 9.39 -8.44 -13.73
CA PHE A 142 8.03 -8.06 -14.07
C PHE A 142 7.96 -7.71 -15.56
N GLN A 143 6.98 -8.27 -16.26
CA GLN A 143 6.64 -7.90 -17.63
C GLN A 143 5.20 -7.38 -17.62
N PRO A 144 4.99 -6.08 -17.90
CA PRO A 144 3.65 -5.49 -18.04
C PRO A 144 2.86 -6.10 -19.20
#